data_AF-A0A661EXX4-F1
#
_entry.id   AF-A0A661EXX4-F1
#
_cell.length_a   1.000
_cell.length_b   1.000
_cell.length_c   1.000
_cell.angle_alpha   90.00
_cell.angle_beta   90.00
_cell.angle_gamma   90.00
#
_symmetry.space_group_name_H-M   'P 1'
#
loop_
_entity.id
_entity.type
_entity.pdbx_description
1 polymer ?
#
loop_
_entity_poly.entity_id
_entity_poly.type
_entity_poly.pdbx_seq_one_letter_code
_entity_poly.pdbx_strand_id
1 'polypeptide(L)'
;MEVKILISRWRTKTVGFKFDMYAWFLLCEHNKIELHQLGDLPQDKMFSGLIYAAAISYLKDKGKRVRFTQDQLSGWIDKMNHKDTTLLGDAIMSSKVLGKTVAEHAKGAKKKT
;
A
#
# COMPACT_ATOMS: atom_id res chain seq x y z
N MET A 1 -10.01 -1.73 -0.78
CA MET A 1 -9.91 -2.88 -1.71
C MET A 1 -9.01 -3.93 -1.09
N GLU A 2 -9.34 -5.22 -1.19
CA GLU A 2 -8.46 -6.32 -0.75
C GLU A 2 -7.76 -6.98 -1.95
N VAL A 3 -6.46 -7.21 -1.83
CA VAL A 3 -5.64 -7.93 -2.82
C VAL A 3 -4.91 -9.06 -2.11
N LYS A 4 -4.80 -10.25 -2.73
CA LYS A 4 -4.03 -11.37 -2.17
C LYS A 4 -3.02 -11.85 -3.20
N ILE A 5 -1.76 -11.95 -2.81
CA ILE A 5 -0.66 -12.33 -3.70
C ILE A 5 0.09 -13.51 -3.12
N LEU A 6 0.45 -14.45 -4.00
CA LEU A 6 1.27 -15.61 -3.66
C LEU A 6 2.75 -15.23 -3.71
N ILE A 7 3.46 -15.32 -2.59
CA ILE A 7 4.85 -14.84 -2.49
C ILE A 7 5.88 -15.93 -2.78
N SER A 8 5.48 -17.21 -2.84
CA SER A 8 6.41 -18.24 -3.31
C SER A 8 5.71 -19.39 -4.01
N ARG A 9 6.38 -19.91 -5.05
CA ARG A 9 5.91 -21.05 -5.85
C ARG A 9 5.99 -22.39 -5.10
N TRP A 10 6.75 -22.45 -4.00
CA TRP A 10 7.07 -23.69 -3.26
C TRP A 10 6.47 -23.76 -1.84
N ARG A 11 6.17 -22.62 -1.21
CA ARG A 11 5.37 -22.50 0.02
C ARG A 11 4.19 -21.58 -0.26
N THR A 12 2.98 -22.04 -0.03
CA THR A 12 1.71 -21.30 -0.19
C THR A 12 1.54 -20.18 0.86
N LYS A 13 2.53 -19.30 1.01
CA LYS A 13 2.37 -18.06 1.77
C LYS A 13 1.73 -17.03 0.86
N THR A 14 0.43 -16.81 1.09
CA THR A 14 -0.29 -15.67 0.55
C THR A 14 -0.15 -14.49 1.51
N VAL A 15 0.17 -13.33 0.98
CA VAL A 15 0.08 -12.06 1.71
C VAL A 15 -1.09 -11.29 1.14
N GLY A 16 -1.96 -10.82 2.03
CA GLY A 16 -3.05 -9.94 1.67
C GLY A 16 -2.69 -8.50 1.96
N PHE A 17 -3.30 -7.61 1.18
CA PHE A 17 -3.19 -6.17 1.28
C PHE A 17 -4.60 -5.60 1.32
N LYS A 18 -4.83 -4.66 2.23
CA LYS A 18 -6.10 -3.94 2.34
C LYS A 18 -5.81 -2.45 2.24
N PHE A 19 -6.13 -1.88 1.08
CA PHE A 19 -5.98 -0.45 0.82
C PHE A 19 -7.26 0.26 1.26
N ASP A 20 -7.29 0.69 2.52
CA ASP A 20 -8.38 1.42 3.17
C ASP A 20 -7.84 2.63 3.95
N MET A 21 -8.73 3.47 4.50
CA MET A 21 -8.33 4.65 5.27
C MET A 21 -7.38 4.31 6.43
N TYR A 22 -7.50 3.12 7.03
CA TYR A 22 -6.61 2.69 8.09
C TYR A 22 -5.17 2.48 7.60
N ALA A 23 -4.97 1.90 6.40
CA ALA A 23 -3.66 1.83 5.78
C ALA A 23 -3.06 3.22 5.52
N TRP A 24 -3.88 4.20 5.10
CA TRP A 24 -3.43 5.58 4.91
C TRP A 24 -3.02 6.26 6.21
N PHE A 25 -3.76 6.05 7.29
CA PHE A 25 -3.38 6.56 8.61
C PHE A 25 -2.09 5.93 9.14
N LEU A 26 -1.91 4.62 8.93
CA LEU A 26 -0.67 3.93 9.31
C LEU A 26 0.53 4.45 8.51
N LEU A 27 0.36 4.75 7.21
CA LEU A 27 1.41 5.38 6.41
C LEU A 27 1.82 6.74 7.01
N CYS A 28 0.83 7.56 7.35
CA CYS A 28 1.03 8.87 7.97
C CYS A 28 1.76 8.75 9.32
N GLU A 29 1.29 7.86 10.20
CA GLU A 29 1.89 7.60 11.51
C GLU A 29 3.34 7.13 11.37
N HIS A 30 3.61 6.19 10.45
CA HIS A 30 4.93 5.65 10.23
C HIS A 30 5.93 6.71 9.75
N ASN A 31 5.49 7.62 8.87
CA ASN A 31 6.33 8.68 8.33
C ASN A 31 6.31 9.97 9.17
N LYS A 32 5.54 10.01 10.26
CA LYS A 32 5.32 11.19 11.11
C LYS A 32 4.85 12.41 10.31
N ILE A 33 3.92 12.18 9.39
CA ILE A 33 3.29 13.20 8.56
C ILE A 33 1.79 13.21 8.78
N GLU A 34 1.15 14.32 8.44
CA GLU A 34 -0.31 14.40 8.35
C GLU A 34 -0.81 14.05 6.94
N LEU A 35 -2.12 13.75 6.83
CA LEU A 35 -2.74 13.42 5.54
C LEU A 35 -2.55 14.50 4.47
N HIS A 36 -2.53 15.77 4.87
CA HIS A 36 -2.38 16.89 3.94
C HIS A 36 -0.93 17.02 3.41
N GLN A 37 0.05 16.42 4.09
CA GLN A 37 1.47 16.42 3.73
C GLN A 37 1.86 15.20 2.88
N LEU A 38 0.89 14.34 2.50
CA LEU A 38 1.15 13.18 1.66
C LEU A 38 1.82 13.55 0.33
N GLY A 39 1.52 14.74 -0.21
CA GLY A 39 2.14 15.23 -1.45
C GLY A 39 3.64 15.52 -1.34
N ASP A 40 4.15 15.73 -0.12
CA ASP A 40 5.56 16.04 0.14
C ASP A 40 6.41 14.77 0.32
N LEU A 41 5.76 13.60 0.43
CA LEU A 41 6.44 12.34 0.63
C LEU A 41 7.05 11.85 -0.71
N PRO A 42 8.34 11.49 -0.74
CA PRO A 42 8.94 10.87 -1.91
C PRO A 42 8.11 9.68 -2.40
N GLN A 43 7.94 9.58 -3.72
CA GLN A 43 7.03 8.61 -4.33
C GLN A 43 7.37 7.17 -3.92
N ASP A 44 8.65 6.82 -3.92
CA ASP A 44 9.18 5.53 -3.45
C ASP A 44 8.80 5.23 -1.97
N LYS A 45 8.89 6.22 -1.09
CA LYS A 45 8.48 6.11 0.32
C LYS A 45 6.97 5.98 0.47
N MET A 46 6.20 6.70 -0.33
CA MET A 46 4.75 6.57 -0.36
C MET A 46 4.34 5.16 -0.78
N PHE A 47 4.88 4.63 -1.88
CA PHE A 47 4.54 3.30 -2.38
C PHE A 47 4.96 2.21 -1.40
N SER A 48 6.22 2.18 -0.97
CA SER A 48 6.72 1.15 -0.04
C SER A 48 6.01 1.21 1.31
N GLY A 49 5.81 2.42 1.86
CA GLY A 49 5.10 2.63 3.12
C GLY A 49 3.63 2.25 3.04
N LEU A 50 2.94 2.57 1.93
CA LEU A 50 1.52 2.24 1.76
C LEU A 50 1.32 0.74 1.60
N ILE A 51 2.20 0.04 0.87
CA ILE A 51 2.12 -1.41 0.73
C ILE A 51 2.34 -2.10 2.09
N TYR A 52 3.30 -1.61 2.88
CA TYR A 52 3.51 -2.07 4.25
C TYR A 52 2.29 -1.85 5.13
N ALA A 53 1.76 -0.62 5.14
CA ALA A 53 0.56 -0.28 5.90
C ALA A 53 -0.67 -1.09 5.46
N ALA A 54 -0.84 -1.34 4.16
CA ALA A 54 -1.94 -2.15 3.62
C ALA A 54 -1.82 -3.62 4.03
N ALA A 55 -0.60 -4.15 4.12
CA ALA A 55 -0.37 -5.51 4.62
C ALA A 55 -0.69 -5.63 6.13
N ILE A 56 -0.35 -4.61 6.92
CA ILE A 56 -0.74 -4.53 8.34
C ILE A 56 -2.26 -4.43 8.47
N SER A 57 -2.90 -3.55 7.71
CA SER A 57 -4.36 -3.37 7.71
C SER A 57 -5.07 -4.70 7.44
N TYR A 58 -4.61 -5.45 6.41
CA TYR A 58 -5.14 -6.77 6.11
C TYR A 58 -4.95 -7.77 7.26
N LEU A 59 -3.77 -7.83 7.87
CA LEU A 59 -3.53 -8.75 8.99
C LEU A 59 -4.39 -8.41 10.20
N LYS A 60 -4.54 -7.13 10.53
CA LYS A 60 -5.38 -6.66 11.63
C LYS A 60 -6.85 -7.04 11.41
N ASP A 61 -7.36 -6.86 10.19
CA ASP A 61 -8.71 -7.28 9.79
C ASP A 61 -8.94 -8.78 9.98
N LYS A 62 -7.91 -9.60 9.75
CA LYS A 62 -7.95 -11.06 9.98
C LYS A 62 -7.57 -11.48 11.40
N GLY A 63 -7.38 -10.54 12.34
CA GLY A 63 -6.97 -10.84 13.71
C GLY A 63 -5.57 -11.45 13.84
N LYS A 64 -4.70 -11.24 12.84
CA LYS A 64 -3.33 -11.78 12.79
C LYS A 64 -2.31 -10.72 13.19
N ARG A 65 -1.23 -11.16 13.82
CA ARG A 65 -0.07 -10.31 14.15
C ARG A 65 0.87 -10.18 12.95
N VAL A 66 1.47 -9.01 12.81
CA VAL A 66 2.55 -8.74 11.85
C VAL A 66 3.79 -9.53 12.30
N ARG A 67 4.37 -10.33 11.39
CA ARG A 67 5.56 -11.16 11.65
C ARG A 67 6.68 -10.89 10.64
N PHE A 68 6.60 -9.77 9.95
CA PHE A 68 7.58 -9.35 8.95
C PHE A 68 7.96 -7.88 9.16
N THR A 69 9.18 -7.54 8.78
CA THR A 69 9.64 -6.15 8.68
C THR A 69 9.24 -5.55 7.33
N GLN A 70 9.31 -4.22 7.22
CA GLN A 70 9.11 -3.53 5.95
C GLN A 70 10.12 -4.00 4.89
N ASP A 71 11.39 -4.19 5.27
CA ASP A 71 12.44 -4.70 4.36
C ASP A 71 12.14 -6.11 3.85
N GLN A 72 11.64 -6.99 4.72
CA GLN A 72 11.23 -8.33 4.34
C GLN A 72 10.07 -8.30 3.34
N LEU A 73 9.11 -7.40 3.54
CA LEU A 73 8.01 -7.21 2.60
C LEU A 73 8.48 -6.63 1.27
N SER A 74 9.39 -5.65 1.29
CA SER A 74 10.01 -5.08 0.08
C SER A 74 10.71 -6.17 -0.73
N GLY A 75 11.56 -6.96 -0.08
CA GLY A 75 12.25 -8.07 -0.73
C GLY A 75 11.32 -9.19 -1.24
N TRP A 76 10.07 -9.25 -0.77
CA TRP A 76 9.05 -10.12 -1.37
C TRP A 76 8.41 -9.50 -2.61
N ILE A 77 8.15 -8.19 -2.60
CA ILE A 77 7.58 -7.45 -3.73
C ILE A 77 8.57 -7.44 -4.90
N ASP A 78 9.86 -7.27 -4.65
CA ASP A 78 10.91 -7.31 -5.68
C ASP A 78 10.98 -8.66 -6.41
N LYS A 79 10.45 -9.71 -5.79
CA LYS A 79 10.41 -11.08 -6.34
C LYS A 79 9.05 -11.42 -6.96
N MET A 80 8.08 -10.52 -6.92
CA MET A 80 6.78 -10.72 -7.55
C MET A 80 6.89 -10.69 -9.07
N ASN A 81 6.03 -11.44 -9.74
CA ASN A 81 5.93 -11.34 -11.19
C ASN A 81 5.28 -10.00 -11.60
N HIS A 82 5.41 -9.66 -12.88
CA HIS A 82 4.84 -8.42 -13.42
C HIS A 82 3.33 -8.30 -13.20
N LYS A 83 2.59 -9.41 -13.31
CA LYS A 83 1.13 -9.42 -13.13
C LYS A 83 0.72 -9.03 -11.70
N ASP A 84 1.40 -9.56 -10.70
CA ASP A 84 1.12 -9.27 -9.29
C ASP A 84 1.51 -7.83 -8.91
N THR A 85 2.59 -7.31 -9.49
CA THR A 85 2.98 -5.90 -9.33
C THR A 85 1.99 -4.94 -10.01
N THR A 86 1.47 -5.28 -11.19
CA THR A 86 0.38 -4.53 -11.83
C THR A 86 -0.88 -4.52 -10.97
N LEU A 87 -1.29 -5.67 -10.43
CA LEU A 87 -2.46 -5.77 -9.54
C LEU A 87 -2.31 -4.90 -8.28
N LEU A 88 -1.12 -4.84 -7.69
CA LEU A 88 -0.83 -3.91 -6.59
C LEU A 88 -0.95 -2.45 -7.02
N GLY A 89 -0.35 -2.10 -8.17
CA GLY A 89 -0.43 -0.75 -8.73
C GLY A 89 -1.87 -0.28 -8.94
N ASP A 90 -2.69 -1.12 -9.58
CA ASP A 90 -4.11 -0.83 -9.82
C ASP A 90 -4.90 -0.68 -8.52
N ALA A 91 -4.61 -1.51 -7.52
CA ALA A 91 -5.25 -1.43 -6.22
C ALA A 91 -4.88 -0.17 -5.44
N ILE A 92 -3.64 0.30 -5.56
CA ILE A 92 -3.18 1.56 -4.99
C ILE A 92 -3.88 2.73 -5.69
N MET A 93 -3.88 2.76 -7.02
CA MET A 93 -4.48 3.85 -7.80
C MET A 93 -5.99 3.98 -7.61
N SER A 94 -6.67 2.85 -7.41
CA SER A 94 -8.11 2.79 -7.11
C SER A 94 -8.45 2.97 -5.64
N SER A 95 -7.45 2.95 -4.74
CA SER A 95 -7.68 3.18 -3.32
C SER A 95 -8.15 4.61 -3.07
N LYS A 96 -9.09 4.75 -2.13
CA LYS A 96 -9.69 6.05 -1.80
C LYS A 96 -8.99 6.65 -0.58
N VAL A 97 -8.65 7.93 -0.70
CA VAL A 97 -8.16 8.81 0.35
C VAL A 97 -9.10 10.01 0.41
N LEU A 98 -9.75 10.21 1.56
CA LEU A 98 -10.67 11.35 1.76
C LEU A 98 -11.80 11.39 0.71
N GLY A 99 -12.35 10.23 0.34
CA GLY A 99 -13.48 10.12 -0.58
C GLY A 99 -13.13 10.16 -2.08
N LYS A 100 -11.89 10.52 -2.44
CA LYS A 100 -11.37 10.51 -3.82
C LYS A 100 -10.32 9.42 -3.99
N THR A 101 -10.19 8.87 -5.20
CA THR A 101 -9.12 7.94 -5.56
C THR A 101 -7.77 8.65 -5.64
N VAL A 102 -6.67 7.91 -5.46
CA VAL A 102 -5.31 8.45 -5.68
C VAL A 102 -5.16 9.01 -7.09
N ALA A 103 -5.76 8.35 -8.09
CA ALA A 103 -5.80 8.83 -9.47
C ALA A 103 -6.48 10.21 -9.62
N GLU A 104 -7.56 10.46 -8.88
CA GLU A 104 -8.26 11.75 -8.89
C GLU A 104 -7.47 12.86 -8.19
N HIS A 105 -6.77 12.54 -7.10
CA HIS A 105 -5.85 13.49 -6.46
C HIS A 105 -4.69 13.86 -7.39
N ALA A 106 -4.11 12.89 -8.10
CA ALA A 106 -3.04 13.15 -9.07
C ALA A 106 -3.48 14.05 -10.23
N LYS A 107 -4.74 13.93 -10.69
CA LYS A 107 -5.32 14.82 -11.73
C LYS A 107 -5.66 16.21 -11.21
N GLY A 108 -6.07 16.34 -9.95
CA GLY A 108 -6.37 17.64 -9.32
C GLY A 108 -5.15 18.54 -9.15
N ALA A 109 -3.97 17.97 -8.92
CA ALA A 109 -2.72 18.71 -8.77
C ALA A 109 -2.28 19.44 -10.06
N LYS A 110 -2.60 18.91 -11.24
CA LYS A 110 -2.23 19.50 -12.54
C LYS A 110 -3.06 20.72 -12.96
N LYS A 111 -4.10 21.10 -12.21
CA LYS A 111 -4.99 22.23 -12.54
C LYS A 111 -4.62 23.56 -11.87
N LYS A 112 -3.48 23.62 -11.16
CA LYS A 112 -2.94 24.84 -10.53
C LYS A 112 -1.59 25.25 -11.15
N THR A 113 -1.51 25.28 -12.48
CA THR A 113 -0.44 25.98 -13.22
C THR A 113 -1.04 27.05 -14.09
#